data_AF-A0A955PH67-F1
#
_entry.id   AF-A0A955PH67-F1
#
_cell.length_a   1.000
_cell.length_b   1.000
_cell.length_c   1.000
_cell.angle_alpha   90.00
_cell.angle_beta   90.00
_cell.angle_gamma   90.00
#
_symmetry.space_group_name_H-M   'P 1'
#
loop_
_entity.id
_entity.type
_entity.pdbx_description
1 polymer ?
#
loop_
_entity_poly.entity_id
_entity_poly.type
_entity_poly.pdbx_seq_one_letter_code
_entity_poly.pdbx_strand_id
1 'polypeptide(L)'
;LSPFPHTFSVAGHWHRQNHFFLGEDFGWTGKDKHHHFVNGTVSGSWWCGLQDELGIPHAVMNDGVPNGYSFIDFDGVDYQIRYKACRRPADYQMNIYVPMDIPLPEAATTEVLVNVFNGSERSKVEISFDDRCDWTPLEQTRDIDPECLRMHELSPYLDQEVLGAPLEDVLGWKMDFPSRTGHMW
;
A
#
# COMPACT_ATOMS: atom_id res chain seq x y z
N LEU A 1 1.84 16.99 23.23
CA LEU A 1 2.82 17.21 22.14
C LEU A 1 2.77 18.66 21.61
N SER A 2 1.61 19.32 21.58
CA SER A 2 1.44 20.68 21.03
C SER A 2 2.39 21.79 21.50
N PRO A 3 2.95 21.77 22.74
CA PRO A 3 3.95 22.75 23.13
C PRO A 3 5.30 22.64 22.41
N PHE A 4 5.56 21.53 21.69
CA PHE A 4 6.81 21.30 20.96
C PHE A 4 6.62 21.59 19.46
N PRO A 5 7.50 22.38 18.82
CA PRO A 5 7.32 22.82 17.44
C PRO A 5 7.54 21.72 16.39
N HIS A 6 8.42 20.76 16.66
CA HIS A 6 8.76 19.68 15.73
C HIS A 6 8.41 18.35 16.39
N THR A 7 7.25 17.80 16.01
CA THR A 7 6.76 16.54 16.55
C THR A 7 6.37 15.59 15.43
N PHE A 8 6.77 14.34 15.62
CA PHE A 8 6.47 13.23 14.73
C PHE A 8 6.11 12.04 15.62
N SER A 9 5.04 11.32 15.29
CA SER A 9 4.66 10.12 16.02
C SER A 9 4.45 8.96 15.07
N VAL A 10 4.74 7.75 15.56
CA VAL A 10 4.63 6.52 14.80
C VAL A 10 3.74 5.53 15.56
N ALA A 11 2.82 4.90 14.85
CA ALA A 11 2.04 3.77 15.33
C ALA A 11 2.16 2.57 14.39
N GLY A 12 1.74 1.40 14.87
CA GLY A 12 1.58 0.18 14.08
C GLY A 12 0.19 -0.41 14.28
N HIS A 13 0.09 -1.75 14.36
CA HIS A 13 -1.13 -2.51 14.66
C HIS A 13 -2.25 -2.46 13.61
N TRP A 14 -2.39 -1.40 12.82
CA TRP A 14 -3.55 -1.24 11.93
C TRP A 14 -3.51 -2.12 10.66
N HIS A 15 -2.36 -2.73 10.37
CA HIS A 15 -2.14 -3.62 9.22
C HIS A 15 -2.42 -2.93 7.89
N ARG A 16 -2.12 -1.61 7.88
CA ARG A 16 -2.22 -0.66 6.77
C ARG A 16 -1.25 0.48 7.05
N GLN A 17 -0.70 1.07 6.00
CA GLN A 17 0.06 2.31 6.05
C GLN A 17 -0.88 3.51 5.99
N ASN A 18 -0.56 4.56 6.74
CA ASN A 18 -1.22 5.83 6.53
C ASN A 18 -0.41 7.02 7.05
N HIS A 19 -0.63 8.18 6.45
CA HIS A 19 -0.12 9.45 6.91
C HIS A 19 -1.28 10.33 7.37
N PHE A 20 -1.25 10.72 8.64
CA PHE A 20 -2.20 11.67 9.19
C PHE A 20 -1.49 12.99 9.48
N PHE A 21 -2.00 14.07 8.89
CA PHE A 21 -1.55 15.43 9.16
C PHE A 21 -2.60 16.14 10.02
N LEU A 22 -2.48 15.98 11.33
CA LEU A 22 -3.48 16.39 12.32
C LEU A 22 -3.39 17.90 12.59
N GLY A 23 -4.46 18.63 12.26
CA GLY A 23 -4.64 20.06 12.54
C GLY A 23 -5.71 20.33 13.61
N GLU A 24 -6.19 21.57 13.67
CA GLU A 24 -7.16 22.04 14.65
C GLU A 24 -8.45 21.18 14.69
N ASP A 25 -8.89 20.67 13.54
CA ASP A 25 -10.06 19.78 13.41
C ASP A 25 -9.94 18.48 14.24
N PHE A 26 -8.71 18.09 14.60
CA PHE A 26 -8.40 16.94 15.45
C PHE A 26 -8.00 17.32 16.88
N GLY A 27 -8.24 18.58 17.27
CA GLY A 27 -7.85 19.13 18.57
C GLY A 27 -6.36 19.46 18.70
N TRP A 28 -5.61 19.48 17.59
CA TRP A 28 -4.20 19.86 17.60
C TRP A 28 -4.05 21.38 17.69
N THR A 29 -3.26 21.85 18.66
CA THR A 29 -3.06 23.28 18.93
C THR A 29 -1.65 23.78 18.58
N GLY A 30 -0.84 22.94 17.94
CA GLY A 30 0.49 23.36 17.45
C GLY A 30 0.38 24.18 16.17
N LYS A 31 1.41 24.99 15.90
CA LYS A 31 1.44 25.91 14.73
C LYS A 31 1.27 25.19 13.40
N ASP A 32 2.00 24.10 13.19
CA ASP A 32 1.95 23.27 11.99
C ASP A 32 1.21 21.96 12.28
N LYS A 33 0.62 21.33 11.25
CA LYS A 33 -0.06 20.03 11.39
C LYS A 33 0.90 18.97 11.94
N HIS A 34 0.50 18.26 12.99
CA HIS A 34 1.27 17.14 13.53
C HIS A 34 1.23 15.95 12.56
N HIS A 35 2.40 15.43 12.17
CA HIS A 35 2.47 14.22 11.37
C HIS A 35 2.47 12.98 12.27
N HIS A 36 1.39 12.21 12.16
CA HIS A 36 1.26 10.87 12.73
C HIS A 36 1.34 9.83 11.60
N PHE A 37 2.39 9.03 11.60
CA PHE A 37 2.62 7.98 10.63
C PHE A 37 2.19 6.63 11.19
N VAL A 38 1.32 5.92 10.48
CA VAL A 38 1.01 4.52 10.76
C VAL A 38 1.87 3.66 9.85
N ASN A 39 2.83 2.96 10.44
CA ASN A 39 3.75 2.10 9.73
C ASN A 39 3.09 0.78 9.32
N GLY A 40 3.59 0.20 8.24
CA GLY A 40 3.23 -1.14 7.79
C GLY A 40 3.67 -2.22 8.79
N THR A 41 3.07 -3.41 8.66
CA THR A 41 3.36 -4.57 9.49
C THR A 41 4.15 -5.61 8.74
N VAL A 42 5.18 -6.15 9.39
CA VAL A 42 6.04 -7.22 8.82
C VAL A 42 5.23 -8.50 8.54
N SER A 43 4.16 -8.72 9.29
CA SER A 43 3.21 -9.81 9.09
C SER A 43 2.26 -9.63 7.91
N GLY A 44 2.33 -8.49 7.21
CA GLY A 44 1.19 -8.05 6.41
C GLY A 44 -0.03 -7.94 7.30
N SER A 45 -1.19 -8.29 6.76
CA SER A 45 -2.38 -8.44 7.58
C SER A 45 -2.23 -9.58 8.59
N TRP A 46 -2.04 -10.83 8.19
CA TRP A 46 -2.11 -11.93 9.16
C TRP A 46 -1.17 -13.10 8.85
N TRP A 47 -0.04 -12.84 8.18
CA TRP A 47 0.76 -13.89 7.54
C TRP A 47 -0.10 -14.78 6.63
N CYS A 48 -1.04 -14.17 5.91
CA CYS A 48 -1.98 -14.86 5.04
C CYS A 48 -1.77 -14.49 3.56
N GLY A 49 -2.62 -15.03 2.70
CA GLY A 49 -2.45 -15.02 1.26
C GLY A 49 -1.81 -16.32 0.76
N LEU A 50 -1.73 -16.45 -0.56
CA LEU A 50 -1.07 -17.58 -1.19
C LEU A 50 0.40 -17.66 -0.78
N GLN A 51 0.87 -18.87 -0.58
CA GLN A 51 2.28 -19.16 -0.36
C GLN A 51 3.02 -19.12 -1.69
N ASP A 52 4.23 -18.56 -1.65
CA ASP A 52 5.14 -18.59 -2.78
C ASP A 52 5.98 -19.87 -2.84
N GLU A 53 6.95 -19.92 -3.75
CA GLU A 53 7.80 -21.09 -3.99
C GLU A 53 8.61 -21.55 -2.78
N LEU A 54 8.74 -20.71 -1.74
CA LEU A 54 9.42 -21.03 -0.49
C LEU A 54 8.45 -21.40 0.64
N GLY A 55 7.15 -21.52 0.35
CA GLY A 55 6.12 -21.78 1.35
C GLY A 55 5.81 -20.58 2.24
N ILE A 56 6.23 -19.37 1.83
CA ILE A 56 6.01 -18.15 2.60
C ILE A 56 4.80 -17.43 2.02
N PRO A 57 3.80 -17.05 2.83
CA PRO A 57 2.66 -16.26 2.37
C PRO A 57 3.10 -14.93 1.80
N HIS A 58 2.43 -14.47 0.74
CA HIS A 58 2.64 -13.13 0.21
C HIS A 58 2.44 -12.03 1.26
N ALA A 59 1.61 -12.27 2.28
CA ALA A 59 1.45 -11.40 3.44
C ALA A 59 1.20 -9.94 3.04
N VAL A 60 0.28 -9.71 2.10
CA VAL A 60 -0.10 -8.35 1.72
C VAL A 60 -0.96 -7.72 2.81
N MET A 61 -0.78 -6.41 3.05
CA MET A 61 -1.60 -5.64 3.99
C MET A 61 -2.98 -5.32 3.37
N ASN A 62 -3.99 -5.02 4.20
CA ASN A 62 -5.36 -4.77 3.72
C ASN A 62 -5.47 -3.53 2.80
N ASP A 63 -4.43 -2.72 2.67
CA ASP A 63 -4.33 -1.56 1.79
C ASP A 63 -3.57 -1.87 0.48
N GLY A 64 -3.27 -3.14 0.22
CA GLY A 64 -2.57 -3.61 -0.97
C GLY A 64 -1.05 -3.46 -0.96
N VAL A 65 -0.48 -2.88 0.09
CA VAL A 65 0.96 -2.75 0.21
C VAL A 65 1.55 -4.09 0.66
N PRO A 66 2.61 -4.62 0.01
CA PRO A 66 3.29 -5.84 0.48
C PRO A 66 3.81 -5.68 1.91
N ASN A 67 3.93 -6.76 2.67
CA ASN A 67 4.61 -6.68 3.97
C ASN A 67 6.03 -6.11 3.86
N GLY A 68 6.47 -5.47 4.93
CA GLY A 68 7.70 -4.71 4.90
C GLY A 68 7.92 -3.87 6.13
N TYR A 69 8.82 -2.91 5.99
CA TYR A 69 9.23 -2.00 7.04
C TYR A 69 9.65 -0.66 6.42
N SER A 70 9.58 0.41 7.22
CA SER A 70 10.03 1.74 6.78
C SER A 70 11.41 2.06 7.34
N PHE A 71 12.23 2.73 6.53
CA PHE A 71 13.36 3.52 6.98
C PHE A 71 12.86 4.93 7.26
N ILE A 72 13.28 5.48 8.40
CA ILE A 72 13.03 6.87 8.76
C ILE A 72 14.39 7.52 9.00
N ASP A 73 14.79 8.35 8.05
CA ASP A 73 16.06 9.06 8.07
C ASP A 73 15.81 10.48 8.60
N PHE A 74 16.46 10.84 9.70
CA PHE A 74 16.32 12.16 10.34
C PHE A 74 17.54 13.03 10.04
N ASP A 75 17.30 14.28 9.64
CA ASP A 75 18.29 15.34 9.50
C ASP A 75 17.85 16.57 10.30
N GLY A 76 18.32 16.67 11.54
CA GLY A 76 17.87 17.70 12.47
C GLY A 76 16.38 17.57 12.79
N VAL A 77 15.58 18.52 12.29
CA VAL A 77 14.12 18.56 12.47
C VAL A 77 13.35 17.99 11.27
N ASP A 78 14.06 17.75 10.17
CA ASP A 78 13.52 17.18 8.94
C ASP A 78 13.68 15.66 8.95
N TYR A 79 12.84 14.98 8.18
CA TYR A 79 12.92 13.53 8.03
C TYR A 79 12.35 13.07 6.69
N GLN A 80 12.80 11.90 6.27
CA GLN A 80 12.32 11.18 5.11
C GLN A 80 11.87 9.79 5.52
N ILE A 81 10.77 9.32 4.93
CA ILE A 81 10.24 7.98 5.17
C ILE A 81 10.28 7.24 3.85
N ARG A 82 10.97 6.10 3.82
CA ARG A 82 11.04 5.21 2.65
C ARG A 82 10.58 3.82 3.04
N TYR A 83 9.66 3.26 2.26
CA TYR A 83 9.21 1.90 2.51
C TYR A 83 10.14 0.87 1.88
N LYS A 84 10.23 -0.30 2.51
CA LYS A 84 10.93 -1.45 1.97
C LYS A 84 10.02 -2.67 2.05
N ALA A 85 9.44 -3.03 0.91
CA ALA A 85 8.75 -4.30 0.75
C ALA A 85 9.73 -5.46 0.96
N CYS A 86 9.32 -6.44 1.77
CA CYS A 86 10.06 -7.67 2.00
C CYS A 86 10.27 -8.42 0.69
N ARG A 87 11.47 -9.01 0.51
CA ARG A 87 11.82 -9.87 -0.64
C ARG A 87 11.64 -9.24 -2.04
N ARG A 88 11.48 -7.92 -2.10
CA ARG A 88 11.50 -7.13 -3.34
C ARG A 88 12.79 -6.30 -3.40
N PRO A 89 13.16 -5.75 -4.56
CA PRO A 89 14.16 -4.69 -4.66
C PRO A 89 13.84 -3.46 -3.81
N ALA A 90 14.81 -2.57 -3.60
CA ALA A 90 14.62 -1.36 -2.78
C ALA A 90 13.85 -0.24 -3.51
N ASP A 91 13.87 -0.26 -4.83
CA ASP A 91 13.19 0.65 -5.76
C ASP A 91 11.77 0.20 -6.10
N TYR A 92 11.36 -1.00 -5.69
CA TYR A 92 9.96 -1.42 -5.76
C TYR A 92 9.13 -0.68 -4.71
N GLN A 93 8.54 0.46 -5.12
CA GLN A 93 7.82 1.40 -4.25
C GLN A 93 6.34 1.57 -4.61
N MET A 94 5.87 0.90 -5.64
CA MET A 94 4.47 0.99 -6.07
C MET A 94 4.06 -0.24 -6.87
N ASN A 95 2.75 -0.49 -6.91
CA ASN A 95 2.12 -1.34 -7.92
C ASN A 95 1.46 -0.45 -8.97
N ILE A 96 1.61 -0.82 -10.24
CA ILE A 96 0.96 -0.14 -11.37
C ILE A 96 0.01 -1.15 -12.00
N TYR A 97 -1.25 -0.74 -12.16
CA TYR A 97 -2.32 -1.53 -12.72
C TYR A 97 -2.75 -0.94 -14.05
N VAL A 98 -2.54 -1.71 -15.09
CA VAL A 98 -2.94 -1.42 -16.47
C VAL A 98 -3.24 -2.75 -17.16
N PRO A 99 -4.24 -2.84 -18.04
CA PRO A 99 -4.47 -4.04 -18.82
C PRO A 99 -3.22 -4.43 -19.62
N MET A 100 -2.95 -5.74 -19.71
CA MET A 100 -1.84 -6.27 -20.51
C MET A 100 -1.98 -5.91 -21.99
N ASP A 101 -3.23 -5.91 -22.49
CA ASP A 101 -3.58 -5.55 -23.85
C ASP A 101 -4.65 -4.47 -23.81
N ILE A 102 -4.40 -3.37 -24.51
CA ILE A 102 -5.35 -2.27 -24.65
C ILE A 102 -5.72 -2.13 -26.12
N PRO A 103 -6.97 -2.39 -26.50
CA PRO A 103 -7.45 -2.08 -27.85
C PRO A 103 -7.22 -0.60 -28.16
N LEU A 104 -6.68 -0.30 -29.35
CA LEU A 104 -6.38 1.08 -29.79
C LEU A 104 -7.53 2.08 -29.58
N PRO A 105 -8.82 1.72 -29.83
CA PRO A 105 -9.95 2.62 -29.57
C PRO A 105 -10.17 2.94 -28.07
N GLU A 106 -9.73 2.07 -27.17
CA GLU A 106 -9.92 2.20 -25.72
C GLU A 106 -8.74 2.90 -25.04
N ALA A 107 -7.59 3.00 -25.71
CA ALA A 107 -6.35 3.55 -25.17
C ALA A 107 -6.49 4.97 -24.58
N ALA A 108 -7.36 5.81 -25.14
CA ALA A 108 -7.60 7.16 -24.64
C ALA A 108 -8.45 7.21 -23.36
N THR A 109 -9.13 6.11 -23.03
CA THR A 109 -10.07 6.01 -21.90
C THR A 109 -9.65 4.96 -20.87
N THR A 110 -8.62 4.16 -21.16
CA THR A 110 -8.11 3.17 -20.21
C THR A 110 -7.49 3.88 -19.01
N GLU A 111 -8.01 3.56 -17.83
CA GLU A 111 -7.47 4.05 -16.57
C GLU A 111 -6.19 3.30 -16.22
N VAL A 112 -5.20 4.05 -15.70
CA VAL A 112 -4.02 3.48 -15.05
C VAL A 112 -4.15 3.80 -13.57
N LEU A 113 -4.11 2.77 -12.74
CA LEU A 113 -4.20 2.91 -11.29
C LEU A 113 -2.85 2.58 -10.67
N VAL A 114 -2.41 3.38 -9.71
CA VAL A 114 -1.12 3.21 -9.04
C VAL A 114 -1.31 3.20 -7.53
N ASN A 115 -0.88 2.12 -6.88
CA ASN A 115 -0.75 2.04 -5.42
C ASN A 115 0.68 2.43 -5.04
N VAL A 116 0.90 3.65 -4.54
CA VAL A 116 2.23 4.12 -4.12
C VAL A 116 2.43 3.82 -2.64
N PHE A 117 3.36 2.92 -2.31
CA PHE A 117 3.63 2.54 -0.94
C PHE A 117 4.13 3.74 -0.15
N ASN A 118 3.64 3.93 1.08
CA ASN A 118 3.96 5.11 1.90
C ASN A 118 3.61 6.44 1.19
N GLY A 119 2.65 6.42 0.25
CA GLY A 119 2.10 7.61 -0.39
C GLY A 119 1.14 8.37 0.54
N SER A 120 0.94 9.66 0.29
CA SER A 120 0.01 10.50 1.07
C SER A 120 -0.58 11.64 0.23
N GLU A 121 -1.48 12.43 0.83
CA GLU A 121 -1.99 13.69 0.25
C GLU A 121 -0.90 14.73 -0.10
N ARG A 122 0.34 14.52 0.34
CA ARG A 122 1.49 15.37 0.00
C ARG A 122 2.33 14.82 -1.16
N SER A 123 2.02 13.62 -1.65
CA SER A 123 2.74 13.01 -2.76
C SER A 123 2.28 13.63 -4.09
N LYS A 124 3.24 13.86 -4.99
CA LYS A 124 2.98 14.18 -6.39
C LYS A 124 3.29 12.93 -7.21
N VAL A 125 2.29 12.42 -7.93
CA VAL A 125 2.42 11.24 -8.79
C VAL A 125 2.12 11.64 -10.22
N GLU A 126 3.01 11.25 -11.14
CA GLU A 126 2.95 11.59 -12.54
C GLU A 126 3.29 10.34 -13.37
N ILE A 127 2.71 10.24 -14.56
CA ILE A 127 2.97 9.17 -15.52
C ILE A 127 3.57 9.74 -16.81
N SER A 128 4.46 8.99 -17.44
CA SER A 128 5.00 9.28 -18.77
C SER A 128 5.19 7.96 -19.54
N PHE A 129 5.11 8.01 -20.87
CA PHE A 129 5.21 6.85 -21.75
C PHE A 129 6.42 6.99 -22.68
N ASP A 130 7.05 5.85 -23.03
CA ASP A 130 8.17 5.75 -23.97
C ASP A 130 9.32 6.76 -23.71
N ASP A 131 9.66 7.03 -22.45
CA ASP A 131 10.70 7.98 -22.06
C ASP A 131 10.51 9.42 -22.61
N ARG A 132 9.29 9.80 -23.01
CA ARG A 132 9.03 11.07 -23.70
C ARG A 132 9.18 12.31 -22.82
N CYS A 133 9.48 12.16 -21.53
CA CYS A 133 9.59 13.24 -20.52
C CYS A 133 8.37 14.18 -20.41
N ASP A 134 7.29 13.92 -21.14
CA ASP A 134 6.00 14.57 -21.01
C ASP A 134 5.26 13.88 -19.86
N TRP A 135 5.32 14.48 -18.67
CA TRP A 135 4.72 13.96 -17.45
C TRP A 135 3.27 14.46 -17.33
N THR A 136 2.34 13.52 -17.13
CA THR A 136 0.94 13.82 -16.85
C THR A 136 0.64 13.53 -15.38
N PRO A 137 0.12 14.49 -14.60
CA PRO A 137 -0.23 14.25 -13.21
C PRO A 137 -1.40 13.29 -13.09
N LEU A 138 -1.32 12.37 -12.13
CA LEU A 138 -2.43 11.48 -11.75
C LEU A 138 -3.25 12.10 -10.60
N GLU A 139 -4.54 11.82 -10.57
CA GLU A 139 -5.44 12.30 -9.52
C GLU A 139 -5.48 11.30 -8.37
N GLN A 140 -5.20 11.76 -7.15
CA GLN A 140 -5.30 10.88 -5.98
C GLN A 140 -6.74 10.43 -5.75
N THR A 141 -6.94 9.14 -5.53
CA THR A 141 -8.24 8.54 -5.24
C THR A 141 -8.22 7.71 -3.95
N ARG A 142 -9.41 7.40 -3.42
CA ARG A 142 -9.58 6.45 -2.32
C ARG A 142 -10.21 5.17 -2.81
N ASP A 143 -9.38 4.18 -3.11
CA ASP A 143 -9.85 2.92 -3.66
C ASP A 143 -9.23 1.69 -3.00
N ILE A 144 -9.76 0.52 -3.36
CA ILE A 144 -9.23 -0.79 -3.02
C ILE A 144 -8.12 -1.14 -4.00
N ASP A 145 -7.01 -1.67 -3.49
CA ASP A 145 -5.97 -2.22 -4.33
C ASP A 145 -6.48 -3.43 -5.14
N PRO A 146 -6.40 -3.40 -6.49
CA PRO A 146 -6.94 -4.45 -7.35
C PRO A 146 -6.34 -5.84 -7.09
N GLU A 147 -5.03 -5.93 -6.84
CA GLU A 147 -4.38 -7.22 -6.61
C GLU A 147 -4.74 -7.79 -5.24
N CYS A 148 -4.84 -6.94 -4.22
CA CYS A 148 -5.33 -7.33 -2.91
C CYS A 148 -6.77 -7.85 -2.96
N LEU A 149 -7.63 -7.21 -3.78
CA LEU A 149 -8.99 -7.69 -4.03
C LEU A 149 -8.98 -9.04 -4.75
N ARG A 150 -8.19 -9.16 -5.83
CA ARG A 150 -8.05 -10.42 -6.58
C ARG A 150 -7.62 -11.57 -5.67
N MET A 151 -6.67 -11.33 -4.76
CA MET A 151 -6.24 -12.35 -3.77
C MET A 151 -7.36 -12.72 -2.79
N HIS A 152 -8.12 -11.74 -2.30
CA HIS A 152 -9.29 -12.01 -1.45
C HIS A 152 -10.36 -12.84 -2.18
N GLU A 153 -10.61 -12.56 -3.45
CA GLU A 153 -11.58 -13.28 -4.29
C GLU A 153 -11.21 -14.76 -4.51
N LEU A 154 -9.97 -15.17 -4.20
CA LEU A 154 -9.58 -16.58 -4.22
C LEU A 154 -10.08 -17.36 -2.99
N SER A 155 -10.55 -16.69 -1.94
CA SER A 155 -10.93 -17.32 -0.67
C SER A 155 -11.94 -18.47 -0.83
N PRO A 156 -13.00 -18.38 -1.65
CA PRO A 156 -13.93 -19.49 -1.87
C PRO A 156 -13.29 -20.73 -2.51
N TYR A 157 -12.19 -20.58 -3.25
CA TYR A 157 -11.44 -21.70 -3.81
C TYR A 157 -10.56 -22.35 -2.74
N LEU A 158 -10.02 -21.57 -1.81
CA LEU A 158 -9.21 -22.08 -0.70
C LEU A 158 -10.03 -22.94 0.28
N ASP A 159 -11.34 -22.72 0.34
CA ASP A 159 -12.29 -23.56 1.11
C ASP A 159 -12.55 -24.93 0.48
N GLN A 160 -12.14 -25.17 -0.77
CA GLN A 160 -12.36 -26.47 -1.43
C GLN A 160 -11.46 -27.55 -0.83
N GLU A 161 -11.98 -28.76 -0.67
CA GLU A 161 -11.20 -29.92 -0.24
C GLU A 161 -10.68 -30.73 -1.44
N VAL A 162 -9.40 -31.06 -1.42
CA VAL A 162 -8.74 -31.92 -2.41
C VAL A 162 -7.93 -32.97 -1.68
N LEU A 163 -8.16 -34.25 -2.00
CA LEU A 163 -7.49 -35.40 -1.36
C LEU A 163 -7.64 -35.44 0.18
N GLY A 164 -8.74 -34.89 0.72
CA GLY A 164 -9.03 -34.90 2.15
C GLY A 164 -8.35 -33.80 2.97
N ALA A 165 -7.79 -32.77 2.32
CA ALA A 165 -7.30 -31.57 2.95
C ALA A 165 -7.91 -30.31 2.29
N PRO A 166 -8.22 -29.25 3.04
CA PRO A 166 -8.63 -27.99 2.45
C PRO A 166 -7.45 -27.38 1.68
N LEU A 167 -7.74 -26.69 0.58
CA LEU A 167 -6.70 -26.06 -0.23
C LEU A 167 -5.95 -24.97 0.53
N GLU A 168 -6.54 -24.35 1.56
CA GLU A 168 -5.83 -23.36 2.37
C GLU A 168 -4.61 -23.91 3.12
N ASP A 169 -4.65 -25.19 3.54
CA ASP A 169 -3.53 -25.86 4.20
C ASP A 169 -2.37 -26.17 3.24
N VAL A 170 -2.62 -26.08 1.93
CA VAL A 170 -1.66 -26.43 0.87
C VAL A 170 -1.18 -25.20 0.11
N LEU A 171 -2.08 -24.28 -0.22
CA LEU A 171 -1.84 -23.14 -1.10
C LEU A 171 -1.66 -21.83 -0.33
N GLY A 172 -2.10 -21.76 0.94
CA GLY A 172 -2.04 -20.55 1.76
C GLY A 172 -3.40 -20.09 2.25
N TRP A 173 -3.39 -19.12 3.16
CA TRP A 173 -4.55 -18.77 3.97
C TRP A 173 -5.39 -17.65 3.36
N LYS A 174 -6.70 -17.68 3.63
CA LYS A 174 -7.65 -16.65 3.21
C LYS A 174 -7.27 -15.26 3.71
N MET A 175 -7.65 -14.26 2.94
CA MET A 175 -7.43 -12.85 3.25
C MET A 175 -8.73 -12.16 3.64
N ASP A 176 -8.64 -11.17 4.52
CA ASP A 176 -9.76 -10.26 4.79
C ASP A 176 -10.14 -9.47 3.54
N PHE A 177 -11.38 -8.97 3.50
CA PHE A 177 -11.77 -8.02 2.46
C PHE A 177 -10.86 -6.78 2.52
N PRO A 178 -10.28 -6.36 1.38
CA PRO A 178 -9.35 -5.24 1.36
C PRO A 178 -10.06 -3.93 1.68
N SER A 179 -9.26 -2.95 2.07
CA SER A 179 -9.73 -1.64 2.45
C SER A 179 -9.47 -0.59 1.42
N ARG A 180 -10.33 0.44 1.43
CA ARG A 180 -10.06 1.66 0.70
C ARG A 180 -8.90 2.41 1.33
N THR A 181 -7.84 2.56 0.56
CA THR A 181 -6.62 3.28 0.96
C THR A 181 -6.55 4.66 0.33
N GLY A 182 -5.80 5.57 0.97
CA GLY A 182 -5.55 6.93 0.48
C GLY A 182 -4.28 7.07 -0.34
N HIS A 183 -3.56 6.00 -0.61
CA HIS A 183 -2.33 6.01 -1.40
C HIS A 183 -2.52 5.39 -2.80
N MET A 184 -3.68 5.71 -3.40
CA MET A 184 -4.02 5.35 -4.79
C MET A 184 -4.07 6.62 -5.65
N TRP A 185 -3.65 6.48 -6.90
CA TRP A 185 -3.69 7.50 -7.96
C TRP A 185 -4.15 6.88 -9.27
#